data_AF-A0A0W7YQR0-F1
#
_entry.id   AF-A0A0W7YQR0-F1
#
_cell.length_a   1.000
_cell.length_b   1.000
_cell.length_c   1.000
_cell.angle_alpha   90.00
_cell.angle_beta   90.00
_cell.angle_gamma   90.00
#
_symmetry.space_group_name_H-M   'P 1'
#
loop_
_entity.id
_entity.type
_entity.pdbx_description
1 polymer ?
#
loop_
_entity_poly.entity_id
_entity_poly.type
_entity_poly.pdbx_seq_one_letter_code
_entity_poly.pdbx_strand_id
1 'polypeptide(L)'
;MAFIICSIVLFICVITVALVFRKKFSKNDIMLDVTATCEGRNEDNQAIMKIYFTYSIGRLVTRKRDIIGSIEWSEGWMPVSYNLKEHGVYREEKLLYATNEQSYSTFEINAMNAIDEQGRGEGYVVLVLEKPNPSHMSRAGVVLAVTANMVTYQLADSTSWHNDVVVH
;
A
#
# COMPACT_ATOMS: atom_id res chain seq x y z
N MET A 1 46.21 -11.40 32.67
CA MET A 1 45.64 -12.36 31.69
C MET A 1 44.12 -12.43 31.76
N ALA A 2 43.51 -12.91 32.86
CA ALA A 2 42.06 -13.08 32.97
C ALA A 2 41.21 -11.81 32.74
N PHE A 3 41.61 -10.67 33.33
CA PHE A 3 40.91 -9.39 33.15
C PHE A 3 40.94 -8.84 31.71
N ILE A 4 42.01 -9.14 30.97
CA ILE A 4 42.15 -8.75 29.56
C ILE A 4 41.21 -9.60 28.70
N ILE A 5 41.15 -10.90 28.97
CA ILE A 5 40.26 -11.84 28.29
C ILE A 5 38.79 -11.48 28.55
N CYS A 6 38.42 -11.18 29.81
CA CYS A 6 37.07 -10.75 30.14
C CYS A 6 36.67 -9.46 29.40
N SER A 7 37.56 -8.48 29.30
CA SER A 7 37.27 -7.23 28.57
C SER A 7 37.04 -7.47 27.07
N ILE A 8 37.84 -8.33 26.44
CA ILE A 8 37.69 -8.67 25.02
C ILE A 8 36.35 -9.40 24.78
N VAL A 9 36.00 -10.35 25.63
CA VAL A 9 34.72 -11.10 25.52
C VAL A 9 33.53 -10.15 25.68
N LEU A 10 33.58 -9.23 26.65
CA LEU A 10 32.51 -8.27 26.89
C LEU A 10 32.32 -7.32 25.70
N PHE A 11 33.42 -6.88 25.09
CA PHE A 11 33.39 -6.06 23.88
C PHE A 11 32.76 -6.78 22.68
N ILE A 12 33.11 -8.06 22.48
CA ILE A 12 32.51 -8.89 21.42
C ILE A 12 31.01 -9.08 21.66
N CYS A 13 30.59 -9.32 22.91
CA CYS A 13 29.17 -9.43 23.28
C CYS A 13 28.40 -8.14 22.99
N VAL A 14 28.95 -6.97 23.31
CA VAL A 14 28.29 -5.68 23.01
C VAL A 14 28.14 -5.46 21.50
N ILE A 15 29.17 -5.77 20.71
CA ILE A 15 29.10 -5.65 19.25
C ILE A 15 28.09 -6.61 18.65
N THR A 16 28.07 -7.88 19.08
CA THR A 16 27.11 -8.87 18.57
C THR A 16 25.68 -8.48 18.92
N VAL A 17 25.43 -8.02 20.14
CA VAL A 17 24.11 -7.50 20.55
C VAL A 17 23.72 -6.29 19.68
N ALA A 18 24.62 -5.32 19.48
CA ALA A 18 24.37 -4.17 18.62
C ALA A 18 24.09 -4.56 17.15
N LEU A 19 24.80 -5.56 16.62
CA LEU A 19 24.58 -6.11 15.27
C LEU A 19 23.23 -6.83 15.15
N VAL A 20 22.84 -7.63 16.16
CA VAL A 20 21.53 -8.29 16.21
C VAL A 20 20.41 -7.27 16.29
N PHE A 21 20.56 -6.22 17.10
CA PHE A 21 19.60 -5.12 17.15
C PHE A 21 19.54 -4.35 15.83
N ARG A 22 20.68 -4.03 15.19
CA ARG A 22 20.69 -3.45 13.83
C ARG A 22 20.00 -4.33 12.81
N LYS A 23 20.18 -5.65 12.88
CA LYS A 23 19.53 -6.61 11.97
C LYS A 23 18.02 -6.73 12.24
N LYS A 24 17.58 -6.59 13.50
CA LYS A 24 16.17 -6.64 13.90
C LYS A 24 15.42 -5.32 13.63
N PHE A 25 16.09 -4.17 13.77
CA PHE A 25 15.60 -2.87 13.31
C PHE A 25 15.73 -2.69 11.79
N SER A 26 16.54 -3.52 11.12
CA SER A 26 16.60 -3.65 9.66
C SER A 26 15.40 -4.38 9.06
N LYS A 27 14.29 -4.58 9.80
CA LYS A 27 12.97 -4.78 9.18
C LYS A 27 12.48 -3.48 8.52
N ASN A 28 13.33 -2.96 7.64
CA ASN A 28 13.06 -2.05 6.53
C ASN A 28 12.44 -2.87 5.39
N ASP A 29 11.50 -3.75 5.72
CA ASP A 29 10.90 -4.61 4.73
C ASP A 29 9.98 -3.74 3.87
N ILE A 30 10.19 -3.89 2.57
CA ILE A 30 9.24 -3.46 1.55
C ILE A 30 7.95 -4.22 1.84
N MET A 31 6.86 -3.49 2.04
CA MET A 31 5.58 -4.08 2.45
C MET A 31 4.43 -3.29 1.84
N LEU A 32 3.37 -4.00 1.48
CA LEU A 32 2.09 -3.45 1.07
C LEU A 32 0.99 -4.28 1.71
N ASP A 33 0.21 -3.66 2.58
CA ASP A 33 -0.97 -4.23 3.21
C ASP A 33 -2.21 -3.59 2.59
N VAL A 34 -3.19 -4.41 2.19
CA VAL A 34 -4.43 -3.95 1.54
C VAL A 34 -5.63 -4.58 2.23
N THR A 35 -6.65 -3.76 2.48
CA THR A 35 -7.92 -4.18 3.08
C THR A 35 -9.04 -3.53 2.29
N ALA A 36 -9.95 -4.35 1.74
CA ALA A 36 -11.14 -3.87 1.08
C ALA A 36 -12.33 -3.89 2.05
N THR A 37 -13.16 -2.86 2.02
CA THR A 37 -14.35 -2.73 2.86
C THR A 37 -15.51 -2.22 2.02
N CYS A 38 -16.67 -2.87 2.15
CA CYS A 38 -17.92 -2.38 1.58
C CYS A 38 -18.49 -1.27 2.49
N GLU A 39 -18.74 -0.10 1.94
CA GLU A 39 -19.29 1.07 2.67
C GLU A 39 -20.81 1.19 2.51
N GLY A 40 -21.46 0.21 1.86
CA GLY A 40 -22.89 0.22 1.59
C GLY A 40 -23.23 0.82 0.22
N ARG A 41 -24.26 1.67 0.15
CA ARG A 41 -24.71 2.31 -1.09
C ARG A 41 -24.70 3.83 -0.99
N ASN A 42 -24.41 4.52 -2.10
CA ASN A 42 -24.56 5.98 -2.19
C ASN A 42 -26.02 6.41 -2.45
N GLU A 43 -26.23 7.72 -2.57
CA GLU A 43 -27.53 8.34 -2.85
C GLU A 43 -28.14 7.85 -4.20
N ASP A 44 -27.28 7.50 -5.15
CA ASP A 44 -27.66 6.93 -6.45
C ASP A 44 -27.90 5.41 -6.42
N ASN A 45 -27.94 4.82 -5.22
CA ASN A 45 -28.14 3.39 -4.99
C ASN A 45 -27.02 2.48 -5.57
N GLN A 46 -25.84 3.05 -5.83
CA GLN A 46 -24.65 2.35 -6.28
C GLN A 46 -23.90 1.79 -5.08
N ALA A 47 -23.42 0.54 -5.16
CA ALA A 47 -22.62 -0.03 -4.08
C ALA A 47 -21.22 0.60 -4.04
N ILE A 48 -20.70 0.90 -2.86
CA ILE A 48 -19.40 1.55 -2.66
C ILE A 48 -18.44 0.55 -2.01
N MET A 49 -17.26 0.41 -2.60
CA MET A 49 -16.13 -0.29 -2.00
C MET A 49 -14.99 0.68 -1.79
N LYS A 50 -14.40 0.66 -0.60
CA LYS A 50 -13.12 1.32 -0.33
C LYS A 50 -12.04 0.29 -0.15
N ILE A 51 -10.91 0.52 -0.80
CA ILE A 51 -9.74 -0.34 -0.69
C ILE A 51 -8.66 0.47 -0.01
N TYR A 52 -8.54 0.27 1.30
CA TYR A 52 -7.50 0.86 2.12
C TYR A 52 -6.18 0.13 1.88
N PHE A 53 -5.10 0.88 1.78
CA PHE A 53 -3.77 0.32 1.65
C PHE A 53 -2.77 1.11 2.49
N THR A 54 -1.84 0.39 3.09
CA THR A 54 -0.66 0.97 3.74
C THR A 54 0.58 0.36 3.12
N TYR A 55 1.64 1.14 2.98
CA TYR A 55 2.87 0.68 2.36
C TYR A 55 4.10 1.17 3.11
N SER A 56 5.16 0.40 3.00
CA SER A 56 6.50 0.71 3.46
C SER A 56 7.46 0.44 2.32
N ILE A 57 8.26 1.43 1.92
CA ILE A 57 9.29 1.24 0.90
C ILE A 57 10.67 0.94 1.51
N GLY A 58 10.74 0.86 2.84
CA GLY A 58 11.94 0.51 3.59
C GLY A 58 13.16 1.37 3.18
N ARG A 59 14.26 0.69 2.84
CA ARG A 59 15.54 1.36 2.51
C ARG A 59 15.50 2.20 1.23
N LEU A 60 14.44 2.11 0.42
CA LEU A 60 14.29 2.92 -0.78
C LEU A 60 13.99 4.39 -0.46
N VAL A 61 13.66 4.72 0.80
CA VAL A 61 13.40 6.09 1.26
C VAL A 61 14.56 7.06 1.01
N THR A 62 15.81 6.58 1.03
CA THR A 62 17.00 7.41 0.88
C THR A 62 17.39 7.70 -0.58
N ARG A 63 16.62 7.20 -1.55
CA ARG A 63 16.90 7.34 -2.99
C ARG A 63 15.86 8.24 -3.66
N LYS A 64 16.23 8.85 -4.79
CA LYS A 64 15.24 9.49 -5.68
C LYS A 64 14.28 8.42 -6.18
N ARG A 65 13.00 8.64 -5.93
CA ARG A 65 11.94 7.63 -6.06
C ARG A 65 10.73 8.23 -6.78
N ASP A 66 10.26 7.52 -7.79
CA ASP A 66 8.95 7.74 -8.38
C ASP A 66 8.08 6.55 -7.96
N ILE A 67 6.90 6.83 -7.41
CA ILE A 67 5.99 5.80 -6.92
C ILE A 67 4.69 5.90 -7.69
N ILE A 68 4.34 4.81 -8.34
CA ILE A 68 3.10 4.67 -9.09
C ILE A 68 2.27 3.61 -8.39
N GLY A 69 1.06 3.98 -8.00
CA GLY A 69 0.04 3.03 -7.61
C GLY A 69 -0.79 2.63 -8.82
N SER A 70 -1.25 1.39 -8.82
CA SER A 70 -2.23 0.87 -9.75
C SER A 70 -3.33 0.20 -8.95
N ILE A 71 -4.57 0.42 -9.36
CA ILE A 71 -5.72 -0.31 -8.86
C ILE A 71 -6.23 -1.21 -9.99
N GLU A 72 -6.52 -2.46 -9.67
CA GLU A 72 -7.16 -3.43 -10.54
C GLU A 72 -8.52 -3.85 -9.93
N TRP A 73 -9.52 -4.07 -10.78
CA TRP A 73 -10.86 -4.45 -10.34
C TRP A 73 -11.55 -5.43 -11.30
N SER A 74 -12.50 -6.19 -10.77
CA SER A 74 -13.37 -7.08 -11.54
C SER A 74 -14.43 -6.28 -12.31
N GLU A 75 -14.95 -6.88 -13.37
CA GLU A 75 -16.00 -6.31 -14.21
C GLU A 75 -17.16 -5.70 -13.39
N GLY A 76 -17.67 -4.57 -13.88
CA GLY A 76 -18.79 -3.84 -13.29
C GLY A 76 -18.40 -2.78 -12.27
N TRP A 77 -17.25 -2.92 -11.61
CA TRP A 77 -16.71 -1.87 -10.73
C TRP A 77 -16.10 -0.74 -11.54
N MET A 78 -16.27 0.49 -11.06
CA MET A 78 -15.67 1.68 -11.65
C MET A 78 -14.86 2.41 -10.58
N PRO A 79 -13.57 2.71 -10.81
CA PRO A 79 -12.81 3.57 -9.92
C PRO A 79 -13.34 5.00 -10.03
N VAL A 80 -13.49 5.68 -8.89
CA VAL A 80 -13.97 7.07 -8.86
C VAL A 80 -12.87 8.02 -8.40
N SER A 81 -12.18 7.65 -7.33
CA SER A 81 -11.16 8.49 -6.72
C SER A 81 -10.12 7.65 -5.99
N TYR A 82 -8.92 8.19 -5.90
CA TYR A 82 -7.92 7.73 -4.95
C TYR A 82 -7.67 8.83 -3.91
N ASN A 83 -7.31 8.42 -2.71
CA ASN A 83 -7.12 9.31 -1.59
C ASN A 83 -5.81 8.92 -0.92
N LEU A 84 -4.83 9.82 -0.93
CA LEU A 84 -3.55 9.63 -0.26
C LEU A 84 -3.50 10.48 0.98
N LYS A 85 -2.91 9.96 2.06
CA LYS A 85 -2.67 10.77 3.25
C LYS A 85 -1.43 11.63 3.06
N GLU A 86 -1.66 12.90 2.77
CA GLU A 86 -0.62 13.91 2.65
C GLU A 86 -0.57 14.77 3.92
N HIS A 87 0.60 14.87 4.57
CA HIS A 87 0.77 15.67 5.80
C HIS A 87 -0.26 15.38 6.91
N GLY A 88 -0.72 14.13 7.00
CA GLY A 88 -1.71 13.71 8.00
C GLY A 88 -3.17 13.82 7.58
N VAL A 89 -3.47 14.38 6.41
CA VAL A 89 -4.84 14.59 5.89
C VAL A 89 -5.03 13.83 4.58
N TYR A 90 -6.18 13.17 4.42
CA TYR A 90 -6.52 12.53 3.15
C TYR A 90 -6.85 13.58 2.09
N ARG A 91 -6.16 13.49 0.97
CA ARG A 91 -6.41 14.33 -0.20
C ARG A 91 -7.01 13.49 -1.31
N GLU A 92 -8.20 13.88 -1.74
CA GLU A 92 -8.94 13.22 -2.81
C GLU A 92 -8.44 13.69 -4.18
N GLU A 93 -8.21 12.74 -5.06
CA GLU A 93 -7.99 12.96 -6.48
C GLU A 93 -8.85 12.02 -7.31
N LYS A 94 -9.45 12.56 -8.39
CA LYS A 94 -10.32 11.77 -9.26
C LYS A 94 -9.47 10.83 -10.11
N LEU A 95 -9.87 9.57 -10.15
CA LEU A 95 -9.35 8.64 -11.15
C LEU A 95 -10.08 8.92 -12.45
N LEU A 96 -9.32 9.00 -13.55
CA LEU A 96 -9.93 9.11 -14.87
C LEU A 96 -10.77 7.85 -15.12
N TYR A 97 -11.97 8.03 -15.66
CA TYR A 97 -12.85 6.93 -16.01
C TYR A 97 -12.09 5.98 -16.95
N ALA A 98 -11.80 4.79 -16.46
CA ALA A 98 -11.41 3.69 -17.30
C ALA A 98 -12.56 3.43 -18.28
N THR A 99 -12.26 3.34 -19.58
CA THR A 99 -13.26 2.91 -20.56
C THR A 99 -13.78 1.52 -20.17
N ASN A 100 -14.99 1.14 -20.61
CA ASN A 100 -15.65 -0.12 -20.19
C ASN A 100 -14.83 -1.41 -20.39
N GLU A 101 -13.72 -1.36 -21.13
CA GLU A 101 -12.84 -2.51 -21.38
C GLU A 101 -11.60 -2.53 -20.47
N GLN A 102 -11.35 -1.46 -19.71
CA GLN A 102 -10.16 -1.32 -18.89
C GLN A 102 -10.47 -1.65 -17.42
N SER A 103 -9.80 -2.67 -16.89
CA SER A 103 -9.95 -3.18 -15.52
C SER A 103 -8.82 -2.74 -14.58
N TYR A 104 -8.06 -1.71 -14.97
CA TYR A 104 -6.99 -1.14 -14.16
C TYR A 104 -6.81 0.37 -14.39
N SER A 105 -6.39 1.10 -13.37
CA SER A 105 -6.01 2.51 -13.48
C SER A 105 -4.77 2.77 -12.64
N THR A 106 -3.92 3.68 -13.09
CA THR A 106 -2.74 4.12 -12.35
C THR A 106 -3.01 5.46 -11.66
N PHE A 107 -2.25 5.74 -10.61
CA PHE A 107 -2.21 7.00 -9.89
C PHE A 107 -0.79 7.26 -9.37
N GLU A 108 -0.42 8.52 -9.24
CA GLU A 108 0.92 8.90 -8.79
C GLU A 108 0.92 9.15 -7.29
N ILE A 109 1.97 8.69 -6.60
CA ILE A 109 2.19 8.97 -5.19
C ILE A 109 3.33 9.97 -5.06
N ASN A 110 3.00 11.20 -4.68
CA ASN A 110 4.01 12.22 -4.41
C ASN A 110 4.79 11.87 -3.14
N ALA A 111 5.99 11.34 -3.33
CA ALA A 111 6.85 10.86 -2.27
C ALA A 111 7.34 11.95 -1.29
N MET A 112 7.15 13.23 -1.59
CA MET A 112 7.45 14.35 -0.69
C MET A 112 6.35 14.60 0.35
N ASN A 113 5.10 14.28 0.00
CA ASN A 113 3.93 14.65 0.80
C ASN A 113 3.24 13.43 1.43
N ALA A 114 3.20 12.33 0.68
CA ALA A 114 2.43 11.13 1.00
C ALA A 114 3.26 10.03 1.70
N ILE A 115 4.50 10.35 2.12
CA ILE A 115 5.39 9.38 2.76
C ILE A 115 6.09 10.03 3.95
N ASP A 116 6.10 9.32 5.08
CA ASP A 116 6.81 9.74 6.29
C ASP A 116 8.34 9.55 6.18
N GLU A 117 9.05 10.00 7.21
CA GLU A 117 10.51 9.88 7.33
C GLU A 117 11.01 8.42 7.35
N GLN A 118 10.13 7.48 7.72
CA GLN A 118 10.41 6.05 7.75
C GLN A 118 10.09 5.36 6.43
N GLY A 119 9.62 6.10 5.41
CA GLY A 119 9.30 5.55 4.10
C GLY A 119 7.93 4.88 4.02
N ARG A 120 7.00 5.23 4.92
CA ARG A 120 5.65 4.66 5.00
C ARG A 120 4.60 5.64 4.53
N GLY A 121 3.53 5.13 3.96
CA GLY A 121 2.36 5.92 3.58
C GLY A 121 1.09 5.10 3.63
N GLU A 122 -0.04 5.78 3.54
CA GLU A 122 -1.36 5.16 3.52
C GLU A 122 -2.31 5.92 2.61
N GLY A 123 -3.29 5.19 2.08
CA GLY A 123 -4.30 5.71 1.19
C GLY A 123 -5.47 4.77 1.04
N TYR A 124 -6.46 5.20 0.26
CA TYR A 124 -7.53 4.32 -0.17
C TYR A 124 -8.02 4.67 -1.58
N VAL A 125 -8.56 3.69 -2.27
CA VAL A 125 -9.26 3.87 -3.54
C VAL A 125 -10.75 3.63 -3.34
N VAL A 126 -11.59 4.45 -3.96
CA VAL A 126 -13.05 4.32 -3.96
C VAL A 126 -13.47 3.74 -5.30
N LEU A 127 -14.23 2.65 -5.24
CA LEU A 127 -14.90 2.05 -6.39
C LEU A 127 -16.40 2.06 -6.18
N VAL A 128 -17.15 2.22 -7.27
CA VAL A 128 -18.61 2.16 -7.31
C VAL A 128 -19.10 1.09 -8.25
N LEU A 129 -20.23 0.49 -7.93
CA LEU A 129 -20.91 -0.52 -8.75
C LEU A 129 -22.36 -0.07 -8.96
N GLU A 130 -22.70 0.32 -10.19
CA GLU A 130 -24.03 0.90 -10.50
C GLU A 130 -25.18 -0.11 -10.39
N LYS A 131 -24.94 -1.35 -10.82
CA LYS A 131 -25.92 -2.43 -10.86
C LYS A 131 -25.39 -3.64 -10.10
N PRO A 132 -25.47 -3.62 -8.76
CA PRO A 132 -24.95 -4.73 -7.95
C PRO A 132 -25.69 -6.02 -8.28
N ASN A 133 -24.96 -7.00 -8.83
CA ASN A 133 -25.47 -8.34 -9.06
C ASN A 133 -24.94 -9.28 -7.96
N PRO A 134 -25.80 -9.79 -7.06
CA PRO A 134 -25.37 -10.60 -5.93
C PRO A 134 -24.76 -11.96 -6.31
N SER A 135 -24.85 -12.38 -7.58
CA SER A 135 -24.25 -13.64 -8.04
C SER A 135 -22.78 -13.53 -8.47
N HIS A 136 -22.22 -12.33 -8.56
CA HIS A 136 -20.83 -12.13 -9.01
C HIS A 136 -19.88 -11.93 -7.83
N MET A 137 -18.90 -12.82 -7.70
CA MET A 137 -17.73 -12.57 -6.86
C MET A 137 -16.96 -11.36 -7.41
N SER A 138 -16.75 -10.38 -6.55
CA SER A 138 -15.99 -9.17 -6.88
C SER A 138 -14.57 -9.29 -6.38
N ARG A 139 -13.60 -8.86 -7.20
CA ARG A 139 -12.18 -8.80 -6.83
C ARG A 139 -11.67 -7.41 -7.10
N ALA A 140 -10.88 -6.88 -6.18
CA ALA A 140 -10.08 -5.70 -6.44
C ALA A 140 -8.76 -5.79 -5.68
N GLY A 141 -7.73 -5.16 -6.23
CA GLY A 141 -6.37 -5.23 -5.73
C GLY A 141 -5.61 -3.94 -6.02
N VAL A 142 -4.69 -3.59 -5.14
CA VAL A 142 -3.78 -2.46 -5.32
C VAL A 142 -2.39 -3.02 -5.54
N VAL A 143 -1.71 -2.48 -6.54
CA VAL A 143 -0.31 -2.75 -6.85
C VAL A 143 0.46 -1.45 -6.68
N LEU A 144 1.58 -1.48 -5.98
CA LEU A 144 2.47 -0.32 -5.88
C LEU A 144 3.82 -0.65 -6.53
N ALA A 145 4.22 0.18 -7.48
CA ALA A 145 5.51 0.13 -8.14
C ALA A 145 6.38 1.32 -7.69
N VAL A 146 7.56 1.02 -7.13
CA VAL A 146 8.56 2.02 -6.73
C VAL A 146 9.73 1.95 -7.69
N THR A 147 9.95 3.02 -8.44
CA THR A 147 11.12 3.15 -9.31
C THR A 147 12.20 3.95 -8.60
N ALA A 148 13.34 3.32 -8.32
CA ALA A 148 14.50 3.96 -7.71
C ALA A 148 15.74 3.70 -8.56
N ASN A 149 16.48 4.75 -8.93
CA ASN A 149 17.68 4.65 -9.78
C ASN A 149 17.46 3.82 -11.07
N MET A 150 16.32 4.00 -11.75
CA MET A 150 15.93 3.27 -12.97
C MET A 150 15.64 1.76 -12.78
N VAL A 151 15.43 1.31 -11.54
CA VAL A 151 14.98 -0.06 -11.23
C VAL A 151 13.59 0.01 -10.58
N THR A 152 12.62 -0.68 -11.16
CA THR A 152 11.25 -0.78 -10.65
C THR A 152 11.11 -1.97 -9.71
N TYR A 153 10.59 -1.73 -8.52
CA TYR A 153 10.28 -2.72 -7.50
C TYR A 153 8.77 -2.76 -7.30
N GLN A 154 8.14 -3.92 -7.50
CA GLN A 154 6.74 -4.15 -7.16
C GLN A 154 6.66 -4.51 -5.67
N LEU A 155 5.97 -3.70 -4.86
CA LEU A 155 6.02 -3.82 -3.40
C LEU A 155 5.21 -5.02 -2.87
N ALA A 156 4.24 -5.53 -3.62
CA ALA A 156 3.58 -6.85 -3.55
C ALA A 156 2.32 -6.81 -4.41
N ASP A 157 1.76 -7.98 -4.76
CA ASP A 157 0.37 -8.12 -5.20
C ASP A 157 -0.47 -8.49 -3.99
N SER A 158 -1.24 -7.54 -3.47
CA SER A 158 -2.22 -7.85 -2.42
C SER A 158 -3.61 -7.92 -3.02
N THR A 159 -4.06 -9.15 -3.25
CA THR A 159 -5.44 -9.44 -3.63
C THR A 159 -6.28 -9.58 -2.37
N SER A 160 -7.21 -8.66 -2.14
CA SER A 160 -8.23 -8.86 -1.10
C SER A 160 -9.17 -9.99 -1.56
N TRP A 161 -9.00 -11.19 -1.03
CA TRP A 161 -9.90 -12.31 -1.25
C TRP A 161 -10.98 -12.29 -0.17
N HIS A 162 -12.24 -12.36 -0.59
CA HIS A 162 -13.46 -12.36 0.24
C HIS A 162 -13.88 -11.01 0.84
N ASN A 163 -14.59 -10.21 0.04
CA ASN A 163 -15.70 -9.45 0.59
C ASN A 163 -16.98 -10.13 0.15
N ASP A 164 -17.66 -10.81 1.08
CA ASP A 164 -19.08 -11.13 0.91
C ASP A 164 -19.81 -9.79 0.89
N VAL A 165 -20.11 -9.29 -0.30
CA VAL A 165 -20.98 -8.13 -0.44
C VAL A 165 -22.38 -8.59 -0.09
N VAL A 166 -22.71 -8.59 1.20
CA VAL A 166 -24.09 -8.79 1.66
C VAL A 166 -24.85 -7.50 1.35
N VAL A 167 -25.44 -7.50 0.17
CA VAL A 167 -26.36 -6.46 -0.26
C VAL A 167 -27.69 -6.70 0.46
N HIS A 168 -27.93 -5.97 1.56
CA HIS A 168 -29.26 -5.89 2.17
C HIS A 168 -30.15 -4.87 1.43
#